data_AF-A0A3P5XSK5-F1
#
_entry.id   AF-A0A3P5XSK5-F1
#
_cell.length_a   1.000
_cell.length_b   1.000
_cell.length_c   1.000
_cell.angle_alpha   90.00
_cell.angle_beta   90.00
_cell.angle_gamma   90.00
#
_symmetry.space_group_name_H-M   'P 1'
#
loop_
_entity.id
_entity.type
_entity.pdbx_description
1 polymer ?
#
loop_
_entity_poly.entity_id
_entity_poly.type
_entity_poly.pdbx_seq_one_letter_code
_entity_poly.pdbx_strand_id
1 'polypeptide(L)'
;MLKSRISLLALLLAVGAPLTAAAQEGEAPATEAPAAEAPAEAPATETPADPTGGLSMGAEIGGESPIYTAANFEAWEQRCEKTGLGADPCQLYQLLKDAEGNSVAEFAMFSLPEGTSGPAVAGANFIAPLETLLTEGMVITIDGGKPRAYPFTVCTNIGCVARIGFTAEEIAAFKKGGKATFSITPFVAPDQKVALDVSLKGFTAGYDAMAAANKLADEAMQKQADQQ
;
A
#
# COMPACT_ATOMS: atom_id res chain seq x y z
N MET A 1 -26.48 44.54 -6.98
CA MET A 1 -27.53 43.85 -7.76
C MET A 1 -27.25 42.35 -7.67
N LEU A 2 -27.64 41.63 -6.61
CA LEU A 2 -28.96 41.12 -6.20
C LEU A 2 -29.42 39.85 -6.97
N LYS A 3 -29.67 38.80 -6.16
CA LYS A 3 -30.38 37.51 -6.40
C LYS A 3 -29.53 36.39 -7.05
N SER A 4 -29.06 35.36 -6.33
CA SER A 4 -29.76 34.38 -5.46
C SER A 4 -30.91 33.66 -6.16
N ARG A 5 -30.71 32.36 -6.47
CA ARG A 5 -31.76 31.39 -6.74
C ARG A 5 -31.40 30.05 -6.08
N ILE A 6 -31.97 29.88 -4.90
CA ILE A 6 -32.15 28.63 -4.17
C ILE A 6 -33.23 27.82 -4.92
N SER A 7 -32.99 26.54 -5.19
CA SER A 7 -34.06 25.58 -5.51
C SER A 7 -33.94 24.38 -4.58
N LEU A 8 -34.86 24.36 -3.62
CA LEU A 8 -35.27 23.22 -2.82
C LEU A 8 -35.91 22.17 -3.73
N LEU A 9 -35.53 20.90 -3.60
CA LEU A 9 -36.39 19.80 -4.02
C LEU A 9 -36.38 18.65 -2.98
N ALA A 10 -37.48 18.63 -2.25
CA ALA A 10 -38.18 17.56 -1.53
C ALA A 10 -37.49 16.22 -1.20
N LEU A 11 -37.44 15.99 0.11
CA LEU A 11 -37.31 14.75 0.87
C LEU A 11 -38.51 13.81 0.64
N LEU A 12 -38.27 12.53 0.32
CA LEU A 12 -39.28 11.46 0.35
C LEU A 12 -38.77 10.33 1.27
N LEU A 13 -39.41 10.22 2.44
CA LEU A 13 -39.29 9.12 3.39
C LEU A 13 -40.20 7.97 2.96
N ALA A 14 -39.66 6.74 2.87
CA ALA A 14 -40.44 5.52 2.81
C ALA A 14 -40.04 4.59 3.97
N VAL A 15 -41.03 4.26 4.80
CA VAL A 15 -40.97 3.36 5.96
C VAL A 15 -41.40 1.97 5.50
N GLY A 16 -40.67 0.92 5.91
CA GLY A 16 -41.04 -0.49 5.67
C GLY A 16 -40.41 -1.40 6.74
N ALA A 17 -41.25 -2.19 7.39
CA ALA A 17 -41.05 -2.91 8.66
C ALA A 17 -40.19 -4.20 8.57
N PRO A 18 -39.67 -4.72 9.71
CA PRO A 18 -38.86 -5.94 9.74
C PRO A 18 -39.72 -7.22 9.70
N LEU A 19 -39.23 -8.24 8.98
CA LEU A 19 -39.71 -9.63 9.08
C LEU A 19 -39.10 -10.31 10.31
N THR A 20 -39.94 -10.83 11.19
CA THR A 20 -39.59 -11.79 12.24
C THR A 20 -39.58 -13.21 11.66
N ALA A 21 -38.44 -13.90 11.74
CA ALA A 21 -38.33 -15.32 11.45
C ALA A 21 -38.36 -16.13 12.76
N ALA A 22 -39.30 -17.06 12.86
CA ALA A 22 -39.42 -17.99 13.97
C ALA A 22 -38.37 -19.11 13.86
N ALA A 23 -37.64 -19.35 14.95
CA ALA A 23 -36.80 -20.54 15.13
C ALA A 23 -37.69 -21.72 15.51
N GLN A 24 -37.58 -22.83 14.79
CA GLN A 24 -38.28 -24.07 15.08
C GLN A 24 -37.24 -25.09 15.56
N GLU A 25 -37.20 -25.34 16.86
CA GLU A 25 -36.46 -26.43 17.49
C GLU A 25 -37.17 -27.74 17.12
N GLY A 26 -36.47 -28.59 16.36
CA GLY A 26 -36.92 -29.93 15.99
C GLY A 26 -36.17 -30.95 16.82
N GLU A 27 -36.89 -31.53 17.79
CA GLU A 27 -36.47 -32.66 18.61
C GLU A 27 -36.16 -33.90 17.76
N ALA A 28 -35.05 -34.56 18.08
CA ALA A 28 -34.68 -35.86 17.54
C ALA A 28 -35.59 -36.97 18.07
N PRO A 29 -35.66 -38.10 17.36
CA PRO A 29 -35.69 -39.38 18.04
C PRO A 29 -34.53 -40.27 17.57
N ALA A 30 -33.85 -40.84 18.56
CA ALA A 30 -32.94 -41.95 18.40
C ALA A 30 -33.68 -43.19 17.88
N THR A 31 -33.00 -43.98 17.05
CA THR A 31 -33.37 -45.36 16.76
C THR A 31 -32.09 -46.20 16.80
N GLU A 32 -32.14 -47.23 17.64
CA GLU A 32 -31.10 -48.23 17.87
C GLU A 32 -30.90 -49.16 16.67
N ALA A 33 -29.70 -49.75 16.64
CA ALA A 33 -29.12 -50.62 15.62
C ALA A 33 -29.86 -51.97 15.43
N PRO A 34 -29.45 -52.72 14.39
CA PRO A 34 -28.68 -53.91 14.70
C PRO A 34 -27.45 -54.13 13.82
N ALA A 35 -26.55 -54.94 14.37
CA ALA A 35 -25.22 -55.30 13.87
C ALA A 35 -25.24 -56.20 12.62
N ALA A 36 -24.22 -56.05 11.76
CA ALA A 36 -23.71 -57.13 10.92
C ALA A 36 -22.25 -56.87 10.48
N GLU A 37 -21.39 -57.78 10.92
CA GLU A 37 -20.21 -58.36 10.24
C GLU A 37 -18.95 -57.51 9.95
N ALA A 38 -17.89 -57.89 10.67
CA ALA A 38 -16.50 -57.56 10.41
C ALA A 38 -15.95 -58.35 9.20
N PRO A 39 -15.05 -57.74 8.42
CA PRO A 39 -14.03 -58.49 7.70
C PRO A 39 -12.62 -58.21 8.24
N ALA A 40 -12.01 -59.30 8.71
CA ALA A 40 -10.60 -59.69 8.67
C ALA A 40 -9.50 -58.64 8.39
N GLU A 41 -8.57 -58.57 9.35
CA GLU A 41 -7.21 -58.07 9.18
C GLU A 41 -6.50 -58.74 7.99
N ALA A 42 -5.95 -57.91 7.11
CA ALA A 42 -4.94 -58.30 6.13
C ALA A 42 -3.59 -57.65 6.53
N PRO A 43 -2.45 -58.29 6.24
CA PRO A 43 -1.19 -57.99 6.89
C PRO A 43 -0.65 -56.62 6.48
N ALA A 44 -0.10 -55.90 7.46
CA ALA A 44 0.68 -54.70 7.23
C ALA A 44 1.89 -55.02 6.34
N THR A 45 1.82 -54.63 5.07
CA THR A 45 2.99 -54.52 4.21
C THR A 45 3.83 -53.37 4.74
N GLU A 46 5.00 -53.69 5.29
CA GLU A 46 6.02 -52.71 5.65
C GLU A 46 6.49 -52.01 4.37
N THR A 47 5.94 -50.82 4.11
CA THR A 47 6.53 -49.86 3.17
C THR A 47 7.91 -49.51 3.73
N PRO A 48 9.00 -49.61 2.95
CA PRO A 48 10.31 -49.15 3.38
C PRO A 48 10.20 -47.72 3.88
N ALA A 49 10.59 -47.49 5.14
CA ALA A 49 10.55 -46.17 5.75
C ALA A 49 11.32 -45.20 4.86
N ASP A 50 10.60 -44.23 4.29
CA ASP A 50 11.20 -43.07 3.66
C ASP A 50 12.03 -42.34 4.75
N PRO A 51 13.35 -42.22 4.61
CA PRO A 51 14.20 -41.64 5.65
C PRO A 51 13.93 -40.16 5.92
N THR A 52 13.01 -39.52 5.17
CA THR A 52 12.64 -38.11 5.32
C THR A 52 11.32 -37.88 6.05
N GLY A 53 10.63 -38.93 6.53
CA GLY A 53 9.47 -38.78 7.41
C GLY A 53 8.27 -38.06 6.78
N GLY A 54 8.12 -38.09 5.45
CA GLY A 54 7.02 -37.42 4.75
C GLY A 54 7.08 -35.90 4.79
N LEU A 55 8.22 -35.32 5.18
CA LEU A 55 8.42 -33.88 5.19
C LEU A 55 8.76 -33.42 3.77
N SER A 56 8.00 -32.44 3.27
CA SER A 56 8.33 -31.76 2.01
C SER A 56 9.62 -30.96 2.19
N MET A 57 10.64 -31.26 1.38
CA MET A 57 11.92 -30.54 1.39
C MET A 57 11.88 -29.21 0.63
N GLY A 58 10.69 -28.79 0.20
CA GLY A 58 10.51 -27.64 -0.67
C GLY A 58 11.04 -27.90 -2.08
N ALA A 59 10.52 -27.17 -3.05
CA ALA A 59 11.16 -26.98 -4.33
C ALA A 59 11.54 -25.50 -4.41
N GLU A 60 12.74 -25.22 -4.92
CA GLU A 60 13.14 -23.85 -5.24
C GLU A 60 12.19 -23.29 -6.32
N ILE A 61 11.19 -22.53 -5.87
CA ILE A 61 10.38 -21.67 -6.73
C ILE A 61 11.14 -20.37 -6.93
N GLY A 62 12.11 -20.41 -7.84
CA GLY A 62 12.93 -19.27 -8.22
C GLY A 62 12.17 -18.30 -9.13
N GLY A 63 11.82 -17.14 -8.58
CA GLY A 63 11.54 -15.93 -9.34
C GLY A 63 12.19 -14.77 -8.59
N GLU A 64 13.19 -14.13 -9.18
CA GLU A 64 13.75 -12.89 -8.63
C GLU A 64 12.64 -11.84 -8.56
N SER A 65 12.54 -11.11 -7.44
CA SER A 65 11.64 -9.95 -7.35
C SER A 65 11.92 -9.04 -8.55
N PRO A 66 10.89 -8.58 -9.28
CA PRO A 66 11.10 -7.62 -10.36
C PRO A 66 11.65 -6.30 -9.82
N ILE A 67 11.43 -6.00 -8.53
CA ILE A 67 11.93 -4.81 -7.84
C ILE A 67 13.33 -5.05 -7.27
N TYR A 68 14.26 -4.13 -7.52
CA TYR A 68 15.63 -4.12 -6.99
C TYR A 68 16.09 -2.71 -6.57
N THR A 69 17.02 -2.61 -5.62
CA THR A 69 17.64 -1.33 -5.24
C THR A 69 18.79 -1.01 -6.18
N ALA A 70 18.64 0.04 -7.00
CA ALA A 70 19.65 0.46 -7.98
C ALA A 70 20.75 1.33 -7.36
N ALA A 71 20.40 2.17 -6.37
CA ALA A 71 21.33 3.05 -5.70
C ALA A 71 20.82 3.45 -4.31
N ASN A 72 21.75 3.88 -3.44
CA ASN A 72 21.45 4.45 -2.13
C ASN A 72 21.99 5.87 -2.06
N PHE A 73 21.21 6.77 -1.47
CA PHE A 73 21.49 8.20 -1.33
C PHE A 73 21.26 8.61 0.12
N GLU A 74 22.26 8.36 0.97
CA GLU A 74 22.18 8.61 2.41
C GLU A 74 20.99 7.86 3.03
N ALA A 75 19.91 8.58 3.36
CA ALA A 75 18.70 7.98 3.89
C ALA A 75 17.84 7.30 2.82
N TRP A 76 17.96 7.67 1.54
CA TRP A 76 16.99 7.34 0.49
C TRP A 76 17.46 6.21 -0.41
N GLU A 77 16.53 5.34 -0.82
CA GLU A 77 16.82 4.25 -1.75
C GLU A 77 16.19 4.53 -3.11
N GLN A 78 16.94 4.39 -4.20
CA GLN A 78 16.36 4.30 -5.54
C GLN A 78 16.04 2.84 -5.81
N ARG A 79 14.75 2.50 -5.84
CA ARG A 79 14.26 1.16 -6.16
C ARG A 79 13.65 1.16 -7.56
N CYS A 80 14.05 0.23 -8.41
CA CYS A 80 13.58 0.14 -9.79
C CYS A 80 12.92 -1.21 -10.05
N GLU A 81 12.07 -1.27 -11.07
CA GLU A 81 11.36 -2.48 -11.46
C GLU A 81 11.80 -2.95 -12.85
N LYS A 82 12.24 -4.19 -12.97
CA LYS A 82 12.69 -4.79 -14.23
C LYS A 82 11.54 -4.90 -15.22
N THR A 83 11.63 -4.18 -16.33
CA THR A 83 10.63 -4.18 -17.42
C THR A 83 11.05 -4.98 -18.64
N GLY A 84 12.36 -5.21 -18.81
CA GLY A 84 12.92 -5.83 -20.01
C GLY A 84 13.04 -4.87 -21.21
N LEU A 85 12.77 -3.56 -21.04
CA LEU A 85 12.83 -2.56 -22.11
C LEU A 85 14.17 -1.83 -22.22
N GLY A 86 15.17 -2.25 -21.43
CA GLY A 86 16.49 -1.62 -21.38
C GLY A 86 16.55 -0.33 -20.55
N ALA A 87 15.41 0.16 -20.07
CA ALA A 87 15.30 1.24 -19.09
C ALA A 87 14.17 0.91 -18.11
N ASP A 88 14.50 0.86 -16.83
CA ASP A 88 13.58 0.44 -15.76
C ASP A 88 13.04 1.66 -15.01
N PRO A 89 11.72 1.76 -14.78
CA PRO A 89 11.12 2.81 -13.97
C PRO A 89 11.53 2.60 -12.51
N CYS A 90 11.75 3.72 -11.82
CA CYS A 90 12.24 3.80 -10.47
C CYS A 90 11.34 4.66 -9.58
N GLN A 91 11.43 4.36 -8.29
CA GLN A 91 10.87 5.14 -7.20
C GLN A 91 11.96 5.49 -6.19
N LEU A 92 11.83 6.66 -5.59
CA LEU A 92 12.65 7.07 -4.46
C LEU A 92 11.93 6.71 -3.17
N TYR A 93 12.51 5.79 -2.40
CA TYR A 93 11.87 5.07 -1.32
C TYR A 93 12.40 5.46 0.06
N GLN A 94 11.51 5.42 1.04
CA GLN A 94 11.77 5.53 2.48
C GLN A 94 10.93 4.53 3.28
N LEU A 95 11.58 3.83 4.20
CA LEU A 95 10.94 3.12 5.30
C LEU A 95 10.86 4.05 6.50
N LEU A 96 9.65 4.48 6.85
CA LEU A 96 9.41 5.47 7.88
C LEU A 96 9.35 4.80 9.25
N LYS A 97 10.08 5.36 10.20
CA LYS A 97 10.20 4.83 11.56
C LYS A 97 9.67 5.82 12.61
N ASP A 98 9.14 5.28 13.70
CA ASP A 98 8.80 6.07 14.89
C ASP A 98 10.05 6.41 15.72
N ALA A 99 9.84 7.11 16.83
CA ALA A 99 10.92 7.54 17.73
C ALA A 99 11.64 6.35 18.41
N GLU A 100 10.96 5.21 18.52
CA GLU A 100 11.49 3.96 19.07
C GLU A 100 12.23 3.11 18.02
N GLY A 101 12.19 3.51 16.74
CA GLY A 101 12.87 2.85 15.62
C GLY A 101 12.06 1.74 14.94
N ASN A 102 10.80 1.56 15.32
CA ASN A 102 9.91 0.59 14.69
C ASN A 102 9.54 1.07 13.29
N SER A 103 9.44 0.15 12.33
CA SER A 103 8.96 0.46 10.99
C SER A 103 7.44 0.61 11.02
N VAL A 104 6.94 1.78 10.60
CA VAL A 104 5.52 2.13 10.72
C VAL A 104 4.85 2.29 9.36
N ALA A 105 5.51 2.97 8.43
CA ALA A 105 4.91 3.33 7.14
C ALA A 105 5.96 3.33 6.04
N GLU A 106 5.49 3.33 4.79
CA GLU A 106 6.36 3.39 3.61
C GLU A 106 6.01 4.62 2.77
N PHE A 107 7.02 5.27 2.22
CA PHE A 107 6.87 6.38 1.28
C PHE A 107 7.69 6.13 0.02
N ALA A 108 7.04 6.23 -1.12
CA ALA A 108 7.63 5.98 -2.43
C ALA A 108 7.24 7.08 -3.40
N MET A 109 8.20 7.90 -3.81
CA MET A 109 8.03 8.97 -4.79
C MET A 109 8.45 8.50 -6.19
N PHE A 110 7.77 8.99 -7.22
CA PHE A 110 8.12 8.79 -8.63
C PHE A 110 7.94 10.09 -9.39
N SER A 111 8.75 10.33 -10.42
CA SER A 111 8.52 11.47 -11.34
C SER A 111 7.32 11.20 -12.23
N LEU A 112 6.62 12.26 -12.64
CA LEU A 112 5.58 12.15 -13.66
C LEU A 112 6.20 12.37 -15.05
N PRO A 113 5.68 11.71 -16.11
CA PRO A 113 6.12 11.96 -17.48
C PRO A 113 6.02 13.44 -17.86
N GLU A 114 6.95 13.91 -18.69
CA GLU A 114 6.92 15.27 -19.22
C GLU A 114 5.59 15.53 -19.97
N GLY A 115 4.99 16.70 -19.76
CA GLY A 115 3.70 17.04 -20.37
C GLY A 115 2.47 16.46 -19.67
N THR A 116 2.64 15.74 -18.54
CA THR A 116 1.51 15.36 -17.68
C THR A 116 0.68 16.59 -17.32
N SER A 117 -0.64 16.51 -17.52
CA SER A 117 -1.55 17.61 -17.24
C SER A 117 -1.69 17.85 -15.73
N GLY A 118 -1.70 19.10 -15.31
CA GLY A 118 -1.93 19.51 -13.93
C GLY A 118 -0.69 20.12 -13.26
N PRO A 119 -0.79 20.48 -11.98
CA PRO A 119 0.27 21.21 -11.28
C PRO A 119 1.39 20.30 -10.73
N ALA A 120 1.19 18.98 -10.74
CA ALA A 120 2.13 18.04 -10.16
C ALA A 120 3.26 17.70 -11.14
N VAL A 121 4.49 17.68 -10.64
CA VAL A 121 5.69 17.24 -11.39
C VAL A 121 6.21 15.88 -10.88
N ALA A 122 5.75 15.44 -9.72
CA ALA A 122 6.03 14.15 -9.14
C ALA A 122 4.78 13.61 -8.43
N GLY A 123 4.67 12.29 -8.40
CA GLY A 123 3.70 11.55 -7.60
C GLY A 123 4.37 10.81 -6.45
N ALA A 124 3.60 10.41 -5.46
CA ALA A 124 4.06 9.44 -4.47
C ALA A 124 2.91 8.60 -3.92
N ASN A 125 3.27 7.42 -3.43
CA ASN A 125 2.42 6.60 -2.58
C ASN A 125 2.97 6.64 -1.15
N PHE A 126 2.07 6.88 -0.20
CA PHE A 126 2.33 6.67 1.22
C PHE A 126 1.42 5.55 1.71
N ILE A 127 2.01 4.53 2.34
CA ILE A 127 1.28 3.38 2.87
C ILE A 127 1.36 3.43 4.39
N ALA A 128 0.22 3.74 5.01
CA ALA A 128 0.04 3.70 6.46
C ALA A 128 -0.37 2.29 6.91
N PRO A 129 -0.12 1.91 8.18
CA PRO A 129 -0.65 0.68 8.74
C PRO A 129 -2.18 0.70 8.79
N LEU A 130 -2.77 -0.48 8.96
CA LEU A 130 -4.18 -0.60 9.33
C LEU A 130 -4.43 0.10 10.67
N GLU A 131 -5.69 0.38 10.98
CA GLU A 131 -6.09 1.17 12.16
C GLU A 131 -5.58 2.62 12.13
N THR A 132 -5.28 3.17 10.95
CA THR A 132 -5.08 4.61 10.75
C THR A 132 -6.43 5.32 10.57
N LEU A 133 -6.66 6.44 11.26
CA LEU A 133 -7.87 7.24 11.16
C LEU A 133 -7.89 8.03 9.84
N LEU A 134 -8.72 7.56 8.90
CA LEU A 134 -8.69 8.03 7.51
C LEU A 134 -9.17 9.48 7.34
N THR A 135 -10.07 9.95 8.20
CA THR A 135 -10.66 11.30 8.11
C THR A 135 -9.66 12.41 8.36
N GLU A 136 -8.54 12.11 9.03
CA GLU A 136 -7.46 13.06 9.30
C GLU A 136 -6.46 13.16 8.14
N GLY A 137 -6.45 12.16 7.24
CA GLY A 137 -5.44 12.01 6.21
C GLY A 137 -4.03 11.78 6.76
N MET A 138 -3.07 11.71 5.85
CA MET A 138 -1.64 11.76 6.16
C MET A 138 -1.16 13.20 6.05
N VAL A 139 -0.33 13.66 6.99
CA VAL A 139 0.20 15.03 7.00
C VAL A 139 1.70 15.04 6.74
N ILE A 140 2.18 15.91 5.84
CA ILE A 140 3.61 16.17 5.62
C ILE A 140 3.95 17.59 6.07
N THR A 141 5.06 17.72 6.78
CA THR A 141 5.70 19.00 7.10
C THR A 141 7.20 18.95 6.77
N ILE A 142 7.75 19.98 6.13
CA ILE A 142 9.18 20.11 5.84
C ILE A 142 9.77 21.20 6.73
N ASP A 143 10.77 20.87 7.55
CA ASP A 143 11.46 21.78 8.47
C ASP A 143 10.53 22.65 9.34
N GLY A 144 9.39 22.11 9.76
CA GLY A 144 8.40 22.87 10.56
C GLY A 144 7.63 23.93 9.76
N GLY A 145 7.71 23.91 8.43
CA GLY A 145 6.93 24.75 7.53
C GLY A 145 5.41 24.45 7.59
N LYS A 146 4.66 25.00 6.64
CA LYS A 146 3.20 24.82 6.59
C LYS A 146 2.84 23.34 6.38
N PRO A 147 2.09 22.70 7.30
CA PRO A 147 1.66 21.31 7.12
C PRO A 147 0.70 21.17 5.93
N ARG A 148 0.74 20.03 5.26
CA ARG A 148 -0.19 19.66 4.19
C ARG A 148 -0.78 18.28 4.46
N ALA A 149 -2.10 18.18 4.38
CA ALA A 149 -2.83 16.94 4.55
C ALA A 149 -3.18 16.32 3.19
N TYR A 150 -3.06 15.01 3.08
CA TYR A 150 -3.35 14.21 1.91
C TYR A 150 -4.34 13.10 2.30
N PRO A 151 -5.51 13.02 1.65
CA PRO A 151 -6.50 12.01 2.00
C PRO A 151 -6.02 10.61 1.61
N PHE A 152 -6.40 9.62 2.41
CA PHE A 152 -6.29 8.22 2.02
C PHE A 152 -7.33 7.92 0.94
N THR A 153 -6.91 7.16 -0.07
CA THR A 153 -7.74 6.85 -1.24
C THR A 153 -8.31 5.45 -1.21
N VAL A 154 -7.57 4.50 -0.63
CA VAL A 154 -7.97 3.10 -0.53
C VAL A 154 -7.19 2.43 0.60
N CYS A 155 -7.82 1.50 1.31
CA CYS A 155 -7.12 0.58 2.20
C CYS A 155 -7.22 -0.84 1.62
N THR A 156 -6.13 -1.57 1.72
CA THR A 156 -6.00 -2.96 1.29
C THR A 156 -5.33 -3.75 2.42
N ASN A 157 -5.06 -5.04 2.20
CA ASN A 157 -4.33 -5.86 3.16
C ASN A 157 -2.88 -5.39 3.42
N ILE A 158 -2.28 -4.62 2.50
CA ILE A 158 -0.94 -4.04 2.70
C ILE A 158 -0.94 -2.74 3.50
N GLY A 159 -2.11 -2.12 3.70
CA GLY A 159 -2.24 -0.84 4.41
C GLY A 159 -3.13 0.16 3.69
N CYS A 160 -3.16 1.37 4.23
CA CYS A 160 -3.96 2.49 3.73
C CYS A 160 -3.11 3.44 2.90
N VAL A 161 -3.51 3.65 1.63
CA VAL A 161 -2.71 4.34 0.63
C VAL A 161 -3.19 5.77 0.42
N ALA A 162 -2.32 6.74 0.67
CA ALA A 162 -2.47 8.10 0.20
C ALA A 162 -1.69 8.28 -1.11
N ARG A 163 -2.37 8.82 -2.13
CA ARG A 163 -1.77 9.18 -3.42
C ARG A 163 -1.52 10.66 -3.44
N ILE A 164 -0.27 11.05 -3.63
CA ILE A 164 0.21 12.40 -3.40
C ILE A 164 0.72 12.97 -4.72
N GLY A 165 0.34 14.20 -5.03
CA GLY A 165 0.97 14.99 -6.08
C GLY A 165 1.82 16.09 -5.46
N PHE A 166 3.02 16.31 -6.01
CA PHE A 166 3.90 17.38 -5.59
C PHE A 166 4.12 18.40 -6.71
N THR A 167 3.98 19.69 -6.40
CA THR A 167 4.35 20.75 -7.34
C THR A 167 5.86 20.94 -7.40
N ALA A 168 6.35 21.69 -8.39
CA ALA A 168 7.77 22.01 -8.51
C ALA A 168 8.31 22.75 -7.28
N GLU A 169 7.53 23.65 -6.69
CA GLU A 169 7.90 24.38 -5.47
C GLU A 169 8.01 23.44 -4.27
N GLU A 170 7.18 22.41 -4.19
CA GLU A 170 7.19 21.45 -3.11
C GLU A 170 8.39 20.52 -3.23
N ILE A 171 8.72 20.04 -4.43
CA ILE A 171 9.96 19.30 -4.68
C ILE A 171 11.17 20.18 -4.35
N ALA A 172 11.15 21.46 -4.71
CA ALA A 172 12.23 22.38 -4.33
C ALA A 172 12.35 22.54 -2.80
N ALA A 173 11.24 22.53 -2.06
CA ALA A 173 11.25 22.53 -0.60
C ALA A 173 11.87 21.25 -0.03
N PHE A 174 11.55 20.07 -0.58
CA PHE A 174 12.24 18.82 -0.18
C PHE A 174 13.75 18.88 -0.47
N LYS A 175 14.15 19.39 -1.64
CA LYS A 175 15.56 19.50 -2.03
C LYS A 175 16.37 20.45 -1.15
N LYS A 176 15.74 21.52 -0.66
CA LYS A 176 16.37 22.51 0.23
C LYS A 176 16.31 22.11 1.71
N GLY A 177 15.33 21.29 2.08
CA GLY A 177 15.02 20.99 3.46
C GLY A 177 16.02 20.06 4.14
N GLY A 178 16.03 20.06 5.46
CA GLY A 178 16.84 19.15 6.28
C GLY A 178 16.07 17.92 6.76
N LYS A 179 14.77 18.09 7.04
CA LYS A 179 13.89 17.08 7.61
C LYS A 179 12.47 17.17 7.04
N ALA A 180 11.88 16.02 6.74
CA ALA A 180 10.44 15.87 6.55
C ALA A 180 9.85 15.09 7.72
N THR A 181 8.69 15.53 8.20
CA THR A 181 7.90 14.83 9.21
C THR A 181 6.61 14.38 8.56
N PHE A 182 6.39 13.08 8.51
CA PHE A 182 5.12 12.47 8.12
C PHE A 182 4.32 12.18 9.40
N SER A 183 3.01 12.44 9.39
CA SER A 183 2.18 12.18 10.55
C SER A 183 0.87 11.50 10.17
N ILE A 184 0.48 10.54 11.02
CA ILE A 184 -0.78 9.81 10.95
C ILE A 184 -1.46 9.82 12.32
N THR A 185 -2.79 9.74 12.32
CA THR A 185 -3.60 9.60 13.53
C THR A 185 -4.02 8.14 13.70
N PRO A 186 -3.75 7.48 14.83
CA PRO A 186 -4.32 6.17 15.11
C PRO A 186 -5.83 6.23 15.30
N PHE A 187 -6.58 5.26 14.76
CA PHE A 187 -8.03 5.13 14.96
C PHE A 187 -8.39 4.88 16.43
N VAL A 188 -7.58 4.08 17.12
CA VAL A 188 -7.77 3.74 18.53
C VAL A 188 -7.42 4.88 19.49
N ALA A 189 -6.70 5.90 19.04
CA ALA A 189 -6.26 7.05 19.82
C ALA A 189 -6.34 8.35 18.98
N PRO A 190 -7.55 8.85 18.69
CA PRO A 190 -7.79 9.95 17.74
C PRO A 190 -7.26 11.30 18.22
N ASP A 191 -6.92 11.42 19.50
CA ASP A 191 -6.29 12.58 20.13
C ASP A 191 -4.75 12.57 20.00
N GLN A 192 -4.16 11.47 19.54
CA GLN A 192 -2.72 11.29 19.41
C GLN A 192 -2.26 11.39 17.94
N LYS A 193 -1.02 11.82 17.74
CA LYS A 193 -0.37 11.86 16.43
C LYS A 193 0.93 11.07 16.50
N VAL A 194 1.11 10.15 15.56
CA VAL A 194 2.41 9.50 15.34
C VAL A 194 3.20 10.38 14.38
N ALA A 195 4.42 10.75 14.75
CA ALA A 195 5.32 11.53 13.93
C ALA A 195 6.49 10.65 13.46
N LEU A 196 6.70 10.62 12.15
CA LEU A 196 7.71 9.81 11.48
C LEU A 196 8.69 10.77 10.80
N ASP A 197 9.82 11.01 11.47
CA ASP A 197 10.84 11.96 11.04
C ASP A 197 11.83 11.29 10.08
N VAL A 198 12.07 11.94 8.93
CA VAL A 198 13.00 11.48 7.90
C VAL A 198 14.00 12.57 7.57
N SER A 199 15.27 12.20 7.46
CA SER A 199 16.30 13.11 6.95
C SER A 199 16.14 13.34 5.45
N LEU A 200 16.20 14.59 5.03
CA LEU A 200 16.21 14.97 3.61
C LEU A 200 17.62 14.97 3.00
N LYS A 201 18.64 14.56 3.77
CA LYS A 201 19.97 14.29 3.23
C LYS A 201 19.88 13.22 2.15
N GLY A 202 20.51 13.47 1.01
CA GLY A 202 20.47 12.59 -0.16
C GLY A 202 19.21 12.71 -1.02
N PHE A 203 18.14 13.39 -0.56
CA PHE A 203 16.90 13.52 -1.33
C PHE A 203 17.13 14.12 -2.72
N THR A 204 17.89 15.21 -2.81
CA THR A 204 18.15 15.88 -4.10
C THR A 204 18.83 14.94 -5.10
N ALA A 205 19.91 14.28 -4.68
CA ALA A 205 20.64 13.35 -5.53
C ALA A 205 19.77 12.15 -5.94
N GLY A 206 19.02 11.58 -4.99
CA GLY A 206 18.14 10.46 -5.28
C GLY A 206 16.97 10.81 -6.18
N TYR A 207 16.34 11.97 -5.98
CA TYR A 207 15.26 12.46 -6.82
C TYR A 207 15.74 12.70 -8.25
N ASP A 208 16.91 13.32 -8.43
CA ASP A 208 17.46 13.62 -9.75
C ASP A 208 17.86 12.33 -10.48
N ALA A 209 18.45 11.35 -9.78
CA ALA A 209 18.78 10.04 -10.36
C ALA A 209 17.52 9.24 -10.75
N MET A 210 16.51 9.20 -9.87
CA MET A 210 15.23 8.56 -10.14
C MET A 210 14.51 9.21 -11.32
N ALA A 211 14.42 10.54 -11.35
CA ALA A 211 13.75 11.27 -12.44
C ALA A 211 14.46 11.06 -13.79
N ALA A 212 15.79 11.01 -13.80
CA ALA A 212 16.55 10.70 -15.00
C ALA A 212 16.29 9.27 -15.50
N ALA A 213 16.27 8.28 -14.60
CA ALA A 213 15.94 6.89 -14.96
C ALA A 213 14.52 6.77 -15.52
N ASN A 214 13.55 7.42 -14.86
CA ASN A 214 12.15 7.39 -15.28
C ASN A 214 11.93 8.02 -16.65
N LYS A 215 12.64 9.11 -16.98
CA LYS A 215 12.59 9.69 -18.32
C LYS A 215 12.99 8.68 -19.41
N LEU A 216 14.06 7.91 -19.17
CA LEU A 216 14.49 6.87 -20.12
C LEU A 216 13.46 5.74 -20.22
N ALA A 217 12.86 5.34 -19.10
CA ALA A 217 11.81 4.33 -19.06
C ALA A 217 10.56 4.78 -19.81
N ASP A 218 10.11 6.03 -19.62
CA ASP A 218 8.97 6.62 -20.32
C ASP A 218 9.19 6.63 -21.84
N GLU A 219 10.38 7.04 -22.30
CA GLU A 219 10.75 7.01 -23.71
C GLU A 219 10.78 5.59 -24.28
N ALA A 220 11.25 4.61 -23.50
CA ALA A 220 11.29 3.20 -23.92
C ALA A 220 9.88 2.61 -24.03
N MET A 221 9.01 2.88 -23.05
CA MET A 221 7.60 2.45 -23.06
C MET A 221 6.84 3.06 -24.24
N GLN A 222 7.03 4.36 -24.52
CA GLN A 222 6.37 5.01 -25.66
C GLN A 222 6.79 4.39 -27.00
N LYS A 223 8.09 4.12 -27.19
CA LYS A 223 8.59 3.46 -28.41
C LYS A 223 8.00 2.07 -28.60
N GLN A 224 7.79 1.31 -27.52
CA GLN A 224 7.13 0.02 -27.60
C GLN A 224 5.64 0.16 -27.94
N ALA A 225 4.95 1.14 -27.35
CA ALA A 225 3.54 1.41 -27.66
C ALA A 225 3.34 1.82 -29.13
N ASP A 226 4.24 2.62 -29.70
CA ASP A 226 4.18 3.04 -31.11
C ASP A 226 4.47 1.90 -32.11
N GLN A 227 5.05 0.78 -31.65
CA GLN A 227 5.34 -0.39 -32.46
C GLN A 227 4.19 -1.42 -32.49
N GLN A 228 3.15 -1.20 -31.69
CA GLN A 228 1.95 -2.04 -31.60
C GLN A 228 0.79 -1.45 -32.41
#